data_AF-A0A960EQM2-F1
#
_entry.id   AF-A0A960EQM2-F1
#
_cell.length_a   1.000
_cell.length_b   1.000
_cell.length_c   1.000
_cell.angle_alpha   90.00
_cell.angle_beta   90.00
_cell.angle_gamma   90.00
#
_symmetry.space_group_name_H-M   'P 1'
#
loop_
_entity.id
_entity.type
_entity.pdbx_description
1 polymer ?
#
loop_
_entity_poly.entity_id
_entity_poly.type
_entity_poly.pdbx_seq_one_letter_code
_entity_poly.pdbx_strand_id
1 'polypeptide(L)'
;MPAETHQFGNDVDTGLILELLATLVGVDDGDADLGGIPLDSVGVDDDVAVLHLWDAVAEEYGERSVGEVELDGELPSTLGELAELFHAQLGARGAEDADTVAAP
;
A
#
# COMPACT_ATOMS: atom_id res chain seq x y z
N MET A 1 -5.24 25.72 -7.17
CA MET A 1 -5.48 24.60 -6.25
C MET A 1 -4.22 24.47 -5.40
N PRO A 2 -4.29 24.38 -4.06
CA PRO A 2 -3.08 24.16 -3.28
C PRO A 2 -2.58 22.74 -3.60
N ALA A 3 -1.29 22.63 -3.93
CA ALA A 3 -0.65 21.36 -4.22
C ALA A 3 -0.62 20.49 -2.95
N GLU A 4 -1.10 19.26 -3.08
CA GLU A 4 -1.04 18.23 -2.06
C GLU A 4 0.39 18.05 -1.55
N THR A 5 0.49 17.92 -0.23
CA THR A 5 1.75 17.84 0.49
C THR A 5 2.31 16.44 0.30
N HIS A 6 3.15 16.25 -0.71
CA HIS A 6 4.02 15.07 -0.82
C HIS A 6 4.99 15.06 0.38
N GLN A 7 4.63 14.37 1.45
CA GLN A 7 5.51 14.18 2.61
C GLN A 7 6.53 13.07 2.28
N PHE A 8 7.50 13.40 1.43
CA PHE A 8 8.74 12.63 1.29
C PHE A 8 9.56 12.80 2.57
N GLY A 9 9.45 11.87 3.53
CA GLY A 9 10.37 11.84 4.67
C GLY A 9 9.93 11.10 5.92
N ASN A 10 8.73 10.53 5.98
CA ASN A 10 8.34 9.67 7.09
C ASN A 10 8.62 8.21 6.71
N ASP A 11 9.25 7.43 7.58
CA ASP A 11 9.27 5.97 7.49
C ASP A 11 7.82 5.51 7.25
N VAL A 12 7.52 5.02 6.05
CA VAL A 12 6.18 4.55 5.71
C VAL A 12 5.99 3.23 6.45
N ASP A 13 5.23 3.25 7.53
CA ASP A 13 4.87 2.06 8.30
C ASP A 13 3.51 1.49 7.86
N THR A 14 3.26 0.23 8.22
CA THR A 14 2.01 -0.48 7.88
C THR A 14 0.74 0.25 8.35
N GLY A 15 0.81 1.02 9.44
CA GLY A 15 -0.33 1.77 9.95
C GLY A 15 -0.77 2.88 8.99
N LEU A 16 0.18 3.66 8.50
CA LEU A 16 -0.07 4.71 7.51
C LEU A 16 -0.66 4.16 6.21
N ILE A 17 -0.17 3.00 5.76
CA ILE A 17 -0.69 2.33 4.57
C ILE A 17 -2.13 1.86 4.81
N LEU A 18 -2.41 1.31 5.99
CA LEU A 18 -3.75 0.85 6.37
C LEU A 18 -4.76 2.01 6.43
N GLU A 19 -4.36 3.17 6.99
CA GLU A 19 -5.18 4.39 7.01
C GLU A 19 -5.48 4.90 5.59
N LEU A 20 -4.48 4.88 4.70
CA LEU A 20 -4.67 5.24 3.30
C LEU A 20 -5.61 4.26 2.58
N LEU A 21 -5.40 2.96 2.75
CA LEU A 21 -6.27 1.92 2.19
C LEU A 21 -7.71 2.12 2.62
N ALA A 22 -7.96 2.34 3.92
CA ALA A 22 -9.29 2.61 4.46
C ALA A 22 -9.92 3.86 3.81
N THR A 23 -9.13 4.92 3.63
CA THR A 23 -9.56 6.15 2.94
C THR A 23 -9.97 5.87 1.48
N LEU A 24 -9.17 5.11 0.74
CA LEU A 24 -9.42 4.80 -0.68
C LEU A 24 -10.66 3.92 -0.87
N VAL A 25 -10.91 2.98 0.04
CA VAL A 25 -12.11 2.13 -0.01
C VAL A 25 -13.34 2.76 0.67
N GLY A 26 -13.21 3.98 1.20
CA GLY A 26 -14.31 4.73 1.82
C GLY A 26 -14.77 4.18 3.17
N VAL A 27 -13.86 3.51 3.89
CA VAL A 27 -14.09 3.05 5.27
C VAL A 27 -13.78 4.19 6.23
N ASP A 28 -14.69 4.45 7.17
CA ASP A 28 -14.50 5.42 8.25
C ASP A 28 -13.59 4.81 9.34
N ASP A 29 -12.48 5.46 9.63
CA ASP A 29 -11.40 4.95 10.50
C ASP A 29 -11.73 4.93 12.00
N GLY A 30 -12.80 5.62 12.43
CA GLY A 30 -13.31 5.74 13.80
C GLY A 30 -12.53 5.01 14.93
N ASP A 31 -13.17 3.99 15.52
CA ASP A 31 -12.59 3.08 16.55
C ASP A 31 -12.57 1.63 16.05
N ALA A 32 -12.72 1.43 14.74
CA ALA A 32 -12.84 0.10 14.13
C ALA A 32 -11.46 -0.53 13.91
N ASP A 33 -11.39 -1.86 14.06
CA ASP A 33 -10.21 -2.63 13.66
C ASP A 33 -10.13 -2.68 12.12
N LEU A 34 -9.50 -1.64 11.54
CA LEU A 34 -9.33 -1.50 10.10
C LEU A 34 -8.63 -2.71 9.48
N GLY A 35 -7.67 -3.30 10.18
CA GLY A 35 -6.89 -4.43 9.69
C GLY A 35 -7.72 -5.71 9.51
N GLY A 36 -8.80 -5.86 10.28
CA GLY A 36 -9.71 -7.00 10.22
C GLY A 36 -10.81 -6.89 9.15
N ILE A 37 -10.87 -5.79 8.40
CA ILE A 37 -11.92 -5.58 7.39
C ILE A 37 -11.67 -6.48 6.17
N PRO A 38 -12.62 -7.38 5.82
CA PRO A 38 -12.49 -8.23 4.64
C PRO A 38 -12.49 -7.41 3.35
N LEU A 39 -11.62 -7.74 2.40
CA LEU A 39 -11.56 -7.04 1.11
C LEU A 39 -12.86 -7.17 0.31
N ASP A 40 -13.51 -8.35 0.34
CA ASP A 40 -14.79 -8.55 -0.35
C ASP A 40 -15.89 -7.59 0.17
N SER A 41 -15.85 -7.29 1.47
CA SER A 41 -16.85 -6.42 2.10
C SER A 41 -16.77 -4.96 1.65
N VAL A 42 -15.63 -4.55 1.10
CA VAL A 42 -15.37 -3.20 0.57
C VAL A 42 -15.33 -3.18 -0.96
N GLY A 43 -15.73 -4.28 -1.62
CA GLY A 43 -15.78 -4.39 -3.08
C GLY A 43 -14.43 -4.65 -3.75
N VAL A 44 -13.47 -5.21 -2.98
CA VAL A 44 -12.18 -5.69 -3.47
C VAL A 44 -12.23 -7.23 -3.44
N ASP A 45 -13.02 -7.82 -4.35
CA ASP A 45 -13.29 -9.26 -4.38
C ASP A 45 -12.56 -10.03 -5.49
N ASP A 46 -11.77 -9.34 -6.31
CA ASP A 46 -11.02 -9.92 -7.41
C ASP A 46 -9.62 -9.32 -7.57
N ASP A 47 -8.75 -10.05 -8.27
CA ASP A 47 -7.34 -9.69 -8.50
C ASP A 47 -7.19 -8.32 -9.17
N VAL A 48 -8.11 -7.94 -10.06
CA VAL A 48 -8.05 -6.66 -10.77
C VAL A 48 -8.39 -5.51 -9.83
N ALA A 49 -9.37 -5.68 -8.94
CA ALA A 49 -9.68 -4.72 -7.88
C ALA A 49 -8.49 -4.53 -6.93
N VAL A 50 -7.80 -5.62 -6.55
CA VAL A 50 -6.57 -5.57 -5.75
C VAL A 50 -5.48 -4.79 -6.48
N LEU A 51 -5.26 -5.04 -7.77
CA LEU A 51 -4.27 -4.33 -8.59
C LEU A 51 -4.60 -2.83 -8.77
N HIS A 52 -5.88 -2.48 -8.91
CA HIS A 52 -6.29 -1.07 -8.97
C HIS A 52 -6.07 -0.33 -7.66
N LEU A 53 -6.39 -0.98 -6.54
CA LEU A 53 -6.09 -0.45 -5.22
C LEU A 53 -4.57 -0.37 -5.00
N TRP A 54 -3.82 -1.34 -5.57
CA TRP A 54 -2.37 -1.34 -5.58
C TRP A 54 -1.80 -0.06 -6.20
N ASP A 55 -2.24 0.21 -7.42
CA ASP A 55 -1.86 1.38 -8.22
C ASP A 55 -2.21 2.69 -7.52
N ALA A 56 -3.41 2.82 -6.96
CA ALA A 56 -3.84 4.02 -6.25
C ALA A 56 -2.98 4.36 -5.03
N VAL A 57 -2.60 3.36 -4.22
CA VAL A 57 -1.68 3.57 -3.09
C VAL A 57 -0.27 3.89 -3.60
N ALA A 58 0.19 3.23 -4.67
CA ALA A 58 1.49 3.49 -5.28
C ALA A 58 1.60 4.93 -5.80
N GLU A 59 0.54 5.48 -6.40
CA GLU A 59 0.46 6.88 -6.85
C GLU A 59 0.66 7.85 -5.67
N GLU A 60 0.04 7.59 -4.52
CA GLU A 60 0.13 8.43 -3.32
C GLU A 60 1.53 8.43 -2.68
N TYR A 61 2.24 7.29 -2.71
CA TYR A 61 3.63 7.20 -2.27
C TYR A 61 4.65 7.55 -3.38
N GLY A 62 4.15 7.95 -4.55
CA GLY A 62 4.90 8.27 -5.75
C GLY A 62 5.35 7.02 -6.54
N GLU A 63 5.17 7.07 -7.87
CA GLU A 63 5.48 6.02 -8.86
C GLU A 63 6.88 5.36 -8.76
N ARG A 64 7.80 5.96 -7.99
CA ARG A 64 9.17 5.43 -7.80
C ARG A 64 9.28 4.45 -6.64
N SER A 65 8.30 4.43 -5.73
CA SER A 65 8.40 3.72 -4.45
C SER A 65 7.82 2.31 -4.51
N VAL A 66 6.77 2.09 -5.30
CA VAL A 66 6.08 0.79 -5.40
C VAL A 66 6.18 0.30 -6.84
N GLY A 67 6.92 -0.79 -7.06
CA GLY A 67 7.04 -1.41 -8.38
C GLY A 67 5.77 -2.16 -8.81
N GLU A 68 5.81 -2.77 -10.00
CA GLU A 68 4.80 -3.75 -10.43
C GLU A 68 4.67 -4.84 -9.35
N VAL A 69 3.46 -5.09 -8.87
CA VAL A 69 3.21 -6.16 -7.90
C VAL A 69 3.07 -7.49 -8.62
N GLU A 70 3.94 -8.42 -8.28
CA GLU A 70 3.78 -9.82 -8.64
C GLU A 70 3.06 -10.52 -7.48
N LEU A 71 1.78 -10.83 -7.69
CA LEU A 71 0.94 -11.57 -6.73
C LEU A 71 1.19 -13.07 -6.90
N ASP A 72 2.41 -13.54 -6.64
CA ASP A 72 2.79 -14.96 -6.78
C ASP A 72 2.34 -15.84 -5.60
N GLY A 73 1.65 -15.24 -4.62
CA GLY A 73 1.27 -15.84 -3.34
C GLY A 73 -0.24 -15.92 -3.10
N GLU A 74 -0.62 -16.27 -1.87
CA GLU A 74 -2.01 -16.18 -1.43
C GLU A 74 -2.42 -14.69 -1.39
N LEU A 75 -3.54 -14.37 -2.03
CA LEU A 75 -4.06 -13.01 -2.05
C LEU A 75 -4.47 -12.59 -0.63
N PRO A 76 -4.20 -11.32 -0.25
CA PRO A 76 -4.66 -10.82 1.04
C PRO A 76 -6.18 -10.92 1.11
N SER A 77 -6.71 -11.28 2.27
CA SER A 77 -8.15 -11.38 2.51
C SER A 77 -8.70 -10.20 3.28
N THR A 78 -7.83 -9.44 3.96
CA THR A 78 -8.18 -8.23 4.70
C THR A 78 -7.34 -7.00 4.30
N LEU A 79 -7.82 -5.80 4.68
CA LEU A 79 -7.05 -4.56 4.52
C LEU A 79 -5.70 -4.60 5.26
N GLY A 80 -5.64 -5.28 6.42
CA GLY A 80 -4.41 -5.43 7.19
C GLY A 80 -3.36 -6.27 6.46
N GLU A 81 -3.77 -7.42 5.91
CA GLU A 81 -2.88 -8.27 5.12
C GLU A 81 -2.39 -7.55 3.86
N LEU A 82 -3.26 -6.77 3.21
CA LEU A 82 -2.88 -5.96 2.06
C LEU A 82 -1.87 -4.87 2.46
N ALA A 83 -2.07 -4.19 3.60
CA ALA A 83 -1.14 -3.19 4.12
C ALA A 83 0.24 -3.78 4.44
N GLU A 84 0.29 -4.98 5.03
CA GLU A 84 1.55 -5.68 5.29
C GLU A 84 2.29 -6.04 4.00
N LEU A 85 1.56 -6.49 2.98
CA LEU A 85 2.11 -6.81 1.67
C LEU A 85 2.74 -5.58 1.00
N PHE A 86 2.05 -4.44 1.05
CA PHE A 86 2.59 -3.16 0.59
C PHE A 86 3.86 -2.74 1.32
N HIS A 87 3.83 -2.77 2.66
CA HIS A 87 4.97 -2.41 3.49
C HIS A 87 6.19 -3.29 3.18
N ALA A 88 5.97 -4.60 2.99
CA ALA A 88 7.03 -5.54 2.61
C ALA A 88 7.66 -5.18 1.26
N GLN A 89 6.86 -4.82 0.26
CA GLN A 89 7.37 -4.45 -1.07
C GLN A 89 8.11 -3.11 -1.07
N LEU A 90 7.64 -2.12 -0.32
CA LEU A 90 8.37 -0.86 -0.09
C LEU A 90 9.74 -1.12 0.56
N GLY A 91 9.79 -2.00 1.56
CA GLY A 91 11.02 -2.37 2.26
C GLY A 91 12.02 -3.15 1.38
N ALA A 92 11.53 -4.08 0.56
CA ALA A 92 12.35 -4.83 -0.39
C ALA A 92 13.00 -3.89 -1.42
N ARG A 93 12.23 -2.95 -1.97
CA ARG A 93 12.71 -1.97 -2.96
C ARG A 93 13.77 -1.03 -2.39
N GLY A 94 13.57 -0.54 -1.17
CA GLY A 94 14.55 0.30 -0.48
C GLY A 94 15.91 -0.39 -0.31
N ALA A 95 15.92 -1.72 -0.18
CA ALA A 95 17.14 -2.51 -0.14
C ALA A 95 17.81 -2.66 -1.53
N GLU A 96 17.03 -2.79 -2.60
CA GLU A 96 17.55 -2.88 -3.99
C GLU A 96 18.15 -1.56 -4.49
N ASP A 97 17.49 -0.43 -4.21
CA ASP A 97 18.01 0.90 -4.57
C ASP A 97 19.29 1.23 -3.79
N ALA A 98 19.40 0.80 -2.53
CA ALA A 98 20.62 0.93 -1.72
C ALA A 98 21.80 0.11 -2.29
N ASP A 99 21.53 -1.05 -2.89
CA ASP A 99 22.55 -1.89 -3.54
C ASP A 99 23.05 -1.28 -4.86
N THR A 100 22.15 -0.60 -5.61
CA THR A 100 22.50 0.07 -6.88
C THR A 100 23.42 1.29 -6.70
N VAL A 101 23.31 2.04 -5.59
CA VAL A 101 24.16 3.21 -5.31
C VAL A 101 25.56 2.81 -4.82
N ALA A 102 25.77 1.53 -4.47
CA ALA A 102 27.05 1.00 -3.96
C ALA A 102 27.97 0.40 -5.05
N ALA A 103 27.68 0.61 -6.34
CA ALA A 103 28.59 0.25 -7.43
C ALA A 103 29.64 1.37 -7.67
N PRO A 104 30.95 1.06 -7.76
CA PRO A 104 32.07 2.02 -7.72
C PRO A 104 32.21 2.94 -8.94
#